data_AF-A0A847UWR1-F1
#
_entry.id   AF-A0A847UWR1-F1
#
_cell.length_a   1.000
_cell.length_b   1.000
_cell.length_c   1.000
_cell.angle_alpha   90.00
_cell.angle_beta   90.00
_cell.angle_gamma   90.00
#
_symmetry.space_group_name_H-M   'P 1'
#
loop_
_entity.id
_entity.type
_entity.pdbx_description
1 polymer ?
#
loop_
_entity_poly.entity_id
_entity_poly.type
_entity_poly.pdbx_seq_one_letter_code
_entity_poly.pdbx_strand_id
1 'polypeptide(L)'
;MIPKPILLAALILTLVVGPGQANLTVSHQVSPCQIWPAASAREPTFGTVTLTVAGEGPNSTVPIDVVLAIDSSASMTETDPTKMRLDAARSFVVRMDPARDRVGLVSFDDDVDFSLPPTGEFPRVLEAIGGVDSDGKTSLDRGLAESIDLLASNSTAPIYERARFLVLLSDGDGDYTPSGRARSQADRAREEGVVIYTIGLVLGDPAKRSLKDMAEATGGRHYDACNASALESIYQAIGEEVKNLAGRDVTVRYTLPRGLLTTGFSVPPASDSPDPEGRTLIWEAGDLSAGEEWSTSFAVSSEAPGIFELGGAGSRVEYQRRSGFVEILKVEGRVLDVAELRSGASTALEVPFNFSAAKDIVRPVHEVEEENETAILWRFSECNSGCTRDWAFLSDDGRIFVGSLRPFSLPTKDALLEDLDRVMDVIEAAGANVSPYNRSTATNAAEFYAPVPGVYHQISYSFGADFDLVLVVPNSTVREARLSVVGQEMDRFGGVADQEYYVDDVYVTGCEFHAFPWNGYCTAEMAEITGIVPPGDHLISGRKITDPHTIIIEAITAEEPEKEFFLYSRDYRSVWVPAKTNALRTPAEMIWEASETMG
;
A
#
# COMPACT_ATOMS: atom_id res chain seq x y z
N MET A 1 33.34 -22.25 -16.20
CA MET A 1 32.61 -21.09 -15.67
C MET A 1 31.23 -21.58 -15.27
N ILE A 2 30.98 -21.66 -13.96
CA ILE A 2 29.71 -22.12 -13.38
C ILE A 2 28.83 -20.87 -13.20
N PRO A 3 27.55 -20.86 -13.61
CA PRO A 3 26.71 -19.69 -13.43
C PRO A 3 26.34 -19.54 -11.95
N LYS A 4 26.53 -18.33 -11.40
CA LYS A 4 26.07 -17.97 -10.06
C LYS A 4 24.54 -17.77 -10.09
N PRO A 5 23.79 -18.31 -9.12
CA PRO A 5 22.38 -17.97 -8.98
C PRO A 5 22.25 -16.55 -8.41
N ILE A 6 21.43 -15.73 -9.07
CA ILE A 6 21.03 -14.40 -8.59
C ILE A 6 19.98 -14.63 -7.52
N LEU A 7 20.34 -14.40 -6.26
CA LEU A 7 19.38 -14.31 -5.15
C LEU A 7 18.57 -13.02 -5.33
N LEU A 8 17.29 -13.14 -5.60
CA LEU A 8 16.33 -12.03 -5.53
C LEU A 8 16.09 -11.73 -4.04
N ALA A 9 16.84 -10.77 -3.49
CA ALA A 9 16.60 -10.29 -2.13
C ALA A 9 15.42 -9.31 -2.16
N ALA A 10 14.28 -9.73 -1.62
CA ALA A 10 13.15 -8.84 -1.37
C ALA A 10 13.58 -7.77 -0.35
N LEU A 11 13.57 -6.51 -0.76
CA LEU A 11 13.88 -5.38 0.09
C LEU A 11 12.69 -5.13 1.04
N ILE A 12 12.73 -5.72 2.23
CA ILE A 12 11.78 -5.41 3.30
C ILE A 12 12.20 -4.04 3.87
N LEU A 13 11.50 -2.99 3.45
CA LEU A 13 11.65 -1.66 4.03
C LEU A 13 11.02 -1.67 5.44
N THR A 14 11.82 -1.97 6.46
CA THR A 14 11.40 -1.85 7.86
C THR A 14 11.43 -0.38 8.25
N LEU A 15 10.26 0.25 8.35
CA LEU A 15 10.14 1.53 9.05
C LEU A 15 10.50 1.29 10.52
N VAL A 16 11.54 1.99 10.99
CA VAL A 16 11.91 1.99 12.42
C VAL A 16 10.84 2.78 13.17
N VAL A 17 9.83 2.08 13.67
CA VAL A 17 8.91 2.58 14.70
C VAL A 17 9.66 2.58 16.04
N GLY A 18 9.47 3.62 16.84
CA GLY A 18 10.17 3.83 18.11
C GLY A 18 10.10 2.64 19.08
N PRO A 19 10.98 2.60 20.10
CA PRO A 19 11.08 1.44 20.98
C PRO A 19 9.84 1.34 21.87
N GLY A 20 9.16 0.19 21.86
CA GLY A 20 8.46 -0.27 23.07
C GLY A 20 6.99 -0.70 23.00
N GLN A 21 6.49 -1.33 21.93
CA GLN A 21 5.22 -2.07 22.02
C GLN A 21 5.29 -3.38 21.21
N ALA A 22 4.91 -4.50 21.83
CA ALA A 22 4.58 -5.71 21.08
C ALA A 22 3.30 -5.41 20.31
N ASN A 23 3.43 -5.16 19.02
CA ASN A 23 2.34 -4.82 18.13
C ASN A 23 2.09 -5.96 17.16
N LEU A 24 0.88 -5.96 16.59
CA LEU A 24 0.67 -6.70 15.36
C LEU A 24 1.34 -5.96 14.21
N THR A 25 1.83 -6.72 13.24
CA THR A 25 2.23 -6.20 11.93
C THR A 25 1.28 -6.76 10.89
N VAL A 26 1.04 -5.97 9.84
CA VAL A 26 0.25 -6.42 8.70
C VAL A 26 1.11 -6.39 7.45
N SER A 27 1.10 -7.49 6.70
CA SER A 27 1.69 -7.57 5.37
C SER A 27 0.60 -7.88 4.35
N HIS A 28 0.72 -7.24 3.19
CA HIS A 28 -0.21 -7.37 2.08
C HIS A 28 0.58 -7.49 0.79
N GLN A 29 0.40 -8.61 0.10
CA GLN A 29 1.10 -8.93 -1.14
C GLN A 29 0.11 -9.34 -2.23
N VAL A 30 0.47 -9.03 -3.48
CA VAL A 30 -0.28 -9.42 -4.67
C VAL A 30 0.71 -9.99 -5.68
N SER A 31 0.54 -11.26 -6.05
CA SER A 31 1.46 -11.93 -6.98
C SER A 31 0.73 -12.92 -7.88
N PRO A 32 0.94 -12.86 -9.21
CA PRO A 32 1.56 -11.74 -9.93
C PRO A 32 0.72 -10.47 -9.78
N CYS A 33 1.37 -9.30 -9.83
CA CYS A 33 0.69 -7.99 -9.80
C CYS A 33 0.25 -7.51 -11.18
N GLN A 34 0.61 -8.24 -12.25
CA GLN A 34 0.09 -8.04 -13.60
C GLN A 34 -0.52 -9.35 -14.11
N ILE A 35 -1.74 -9.26 -14.62
CA ILE A 35 -2.54 -10.40 -15.11
C ILE A 35 -3.22 -10.03 -16.43
N TRP A 36 -3.68 -11.02 -17.16
CA TRP A 36 -4.54 -10.81 -18.32
C TRP A 36 -6.02 -10.88 -17.92
N PRO A 37 -6.92 -10.20 -18.67
CA PRO A 37 -8.35 -10.37 -18.48
C PRO A 37 -8.75 -11.85 -18.50
N ALA A 38 -9.69 -12.25 -17.66
CA ALA A 38 -10.09 -13.65 -17.48
C ALA A 38 -10.68 -14.29 -18.75
N ALA A 39 -11.23 -13.48 -19.66
CA ALA A 39 -11.73 -13.93 -20.96
C ALA A 39 -10.64 -14.06 -22.03
N SER A 40 -9.40 -13.64 -21.74
CA SER A 40 -8.29 -13.71 -22.67
C SER A 40 -7.75 -15.14 -22.80
N ALA A 41 -7.10 -15.43 -23.92
CA ALA A 41 -6.38 -16.70 -24.12
C ALA A 41 -4.97 -16.71 -23.47
N ARG A 42 -4.66 -15.72 -22.62
CA ARG A 42 -3.33 -15.49 -22.06
C ARG A 42 -3.31 -15.74 -20.56
N GLU A 43 -2.17 -16.23 -20.08
CA GLU A 43 -1.92 -16.49 -18.66
C GLU A 43 -0.79 -15.60 -18.14
N PRO A 44 -0.79 -15.25 -16.85
CA PRO A 44 -1.76 -15.63 -15.82
C PRO A 44 -3.04 -14.76 -15.88
N THR A 45 -4.21 -15.38 -15.69
CA THR A 45 -5.53 -14.70 -15.64
C THR A 45 -5.98 -14.27 -14.24
N PHE A 46 -5.19 -14.58 -13.21
CA PHE A 46 -5.47 -14.21 -11.82
C PHE A 46 -4.19 -13.90 -11.05
N GLY A 47 -4.32 -12.99 -10.08
CA GLY A 47 -3.30 -12.68 -9.09
C GLY A 47 -3.69 -13.33 -7.75
N THR A 48 -2.72 -13.67 -6.92
CA THR A 48 -2.99 -14.12 -5.54
C THR A 48 -2.77 -12.96 -4.59
N VAL A 49 -3.82 -12.59 -3.85
CA VAL A 49 -3.71 -11.71 -2.70
C VAL A 49 -3.33 -12.56 -1.50
N THR A 50 -2.32 -12.13 -0.74
CA THR A 50 -1.94 -12.71 0.54
C THR A 50 -1.95 -11.63 1.60
N LEU A 51 -2.72 -11.84 2.66
CA LEU A 51 -2.76 -11.01 3.85
C LEU A 51 -2.18 -11.81 5.01
N THR A 52 -1.25 -11.23 5.76
CA THR A 52 -0.72 -11.83 6.98
C THR A 52 -0.70 -10.80 8.09
N VAL A 53 -1.28 -11.17 9.23
CA VAL A 53 -1.18 -10.42 10.48
C VAL A 53 -0.32 -11.24 11.43
N ALA A 54 0.81 -10.69 11.84
CA ALA A 54 1.77 -11.41 12.68
C ALA A 54 1.99 -10.66 14.00
N GLY A 55 1.99 -11.41 15.10
CA GLY A 55 2.44 -10.90 16.39
C GLY A 55 3.96 -10.78 16.40
N GLU A 56 4.49 -9.57 16.60
CA GLU A 56 5.94 -9.42 16.75
C GLU A 56 6.45 -10.21 17.97
N GLY A 57 7.62 -10.82 17.82
CA GLY A 57 8.23 -11.73 18.81
C GLY A 57 8.51 -11.10 20.18
N PRO A 58 9.08 -11.87 21.13
CA PRO A 58 9.01 -11.63 22.57
C PRO A 58 9.86 -10.46 23.11
N ASN A 59 10.16 -9.44 22.29
CA ASN A 59 10.70 -8.17 22.76
C ASN A 59 9.65 -7.31 23.52
N SER A 60 8.56 -7.93 24.01
CA SER A 60 7.59 -7.26 24.87
C SER A 60 8.23 -6.89 26.21
N THR A 61 8.76 -5.68 26.24
CA THR A 61 9.24 -4.99 27.44
C THR A 61 8.10 -4.29 28.19
N VAL A 62 6.83 -4.53 27.81
CA VAL A 62 5.64 -3.91 28.41
C VAL A 62 5.48 -4.41 29.84
N PRO A 63 5.62 -3.53 30.85
CA PRO A 63 5.42 -3.89 32.24
C PRO A 63 3.95 -4.21 32.56
N ILE A 64 3.73 -5.02 33.59
CA ILE A 64 2.38 -5.44 34.00
C ILE A 64 1.91 -4.67 35.24
N ASP A 65 0.64 -4.29 35.28
CA ASP A 65 -0.10 -3.94 36.48
C ASP A 65 -1.19 -4.99 36.70
N VAL A 66 -1.13 -5.68 37.83
CA VAL A 66 -2.13 -6.68 38.20
C VAL A 66 -2.73 -6.36 39.56
N VAL A 67 -4.03 -6.51 39.70
CA VAL A 67 -4.68 -6.61 41.01
C VAL A 67 -5.12 -8.04 41.24
N LEU A 68 -4.75 -8.58 42.39
CA LEU A 68 -5.28 -9.85 42.88
C LEU A 68 -6.49 -9.53 43.76
N ALA A 69 -7.70 -9.87 43.30
CA ALA A 69 -8.90 -9.80 44.13
C ALA A 69 -9.13 -11.18 44.74
N ILE A 70 -8.96 -11.28 46.05
CA ILE A 70 -9.05 -12.52 46.80
C ILE A 70 -10.27 -12.44 47.69
N ASP A 71 -11.20 -13.36 47.46
CA ASP A 71 -12.38 -13.54 48.28
C ASP A 71 -11.98 -13.99 49.71
N SER A 72 -12.40 -13.20 50.70
CA SER A 72 -12.21 -13.41 52.14
C SER A 72 -13.49 -13.84 52.84
N SER A 73 -14.54 -14.23 52.11
CA SER A 73 -15.83 -14.63 52.69
C SER A 73 -15.75 -15.87 53.61
N ALA A 74 -16.73 -16.02 54.50
CA ALA A 74 -16.77 -17.12 55.47
C ALA A 74 -16.80 -18.53 54.83
N SER A 75 -17.39 -18.68 53.63
CA SER A 75 -17.45 -19.96 52.89
C SER A 75 -16.07 -20.51 52.54
N MET A 76 -15.06 -19.63 52.44
CA MET A 76 -13.67 -19.99 52.17
C MET A 76 -13.04 -20.83 53.30
N THR A 77 -13.65 -20.87 54.49
CA THR A 77 -13.26 -21.80 55.56
C THR A 77 -13.54 -23.27 55.18
N GLU A 78 -14.60 -23.50 54.39
CA GLU A 78 -15.00 -24.83 53.94
C GLU A 78 -14.41 -25.18 52.57
N THR A 79 -14.40 -24.23 51.63
CA THR A 79 -13.94 -24.43 50.24
C THR A 79 -12.42 -24.35 50.11
N ASP A 80 -11.73 -23.64 51.01
CA ASP A 80 -10.27 -23.54 51.08
C ASP A 80 -9.71 -23.58 52.52
N PRO A 81 -9.88 -24.71 53.25
CA PRO A 81 -9.46 -24.85 54.64
C PRO A 81 -7.93 -24.76 54.82
N THR A 82 -7.17 -25.06 53.77
CA THR A 82 -5.70 -25.01 53.78
C THR A 82 -5.13 -23.67 53.33
N LYS A 83 -5.99 -22.70 52.98
CA LYS A 83 -5.59 -21.37 52.46
C LYS A 83 -4.72 -21.44 51.20
N MET A 84 -4.98 -22.41 50.33
CA MET A 84 -4.25 -22.61 49.07
C MET A 84 -4.35 -21.39 48.15
N ARG A 85 -5.43 -20.60 48.25
CA ARG A 85 -5.58 -19.34 47.52
C ARG A 85 -4.47 -18.34 47.83
N LEU A 86 -4.07 -18.24 49.11
CA LEU A 86 -3.05 -17.30 49.56
C LEU A 86 -1.66 -17.77 49.13
N ASP A 87 -1.41 -19.08 49.19
CA ASP A 87 -0.13 -19.65 48.77
C ASP A 87 0.09 -19.49 47.26
N ALA A 88 -0.97 -19.69 46.46
CA ALA A 88 -0.88 -19.49 45.02
C ALA A 88 -0.74 -18.02 44.63
N ALA A 89 -1.47 -17.11 45.30
CA ALA A 89 -1.30 -15.66 45.12
C ALA A 89 0.13 -15.24 45.42
N ARG A 90 0.72 -15.69 46.53
CA ARG A 90 2.14 -15.44 46.86
C ARG A 90 3.08 -15.97 45.78
N SER A 91 2.85 -17.21 45.33
CA SER A 91 3.67 -17.84 44.29
C SER A 91 3.61 -17.07 42.97
N PHE A 92 2.46 -16.51 42.62
CA PHE A 92 2.31 -15.62 41.47
C PHE A 92 3.13 -14.32 41.63
N VAL A 93 3.01 -13.61 42.76
CA VAL A 93 3.78 -12.38 43.02
C VAL A 93 5.29 -12.62 42.94
N VAL A 94 5.79 -13.72 43.52
CA VAL A 94 7.23 -14.05 43.52
C VAL A 94 7.80 -14.31 42.12
N ARG A 95 6.95 -14.69 41.15
CA ARG A 95 7.37 -14.95 39.75
C ARG A 95 7.36 -13.73 38.85
N MET A 96 6.78 -12.62 39.30
CA MET A 96 6.76 -11.35 38.54
C MET A 96 8.10 -10.62 38.69
N ASP A 97 8.39 -9.68 37.79
CA ASP A 97 9.63 -8.90 37.85
C ASP A 97 9.40 -7.60 38.65
N PRO A 98 9.89 -7.47 39.90
CA PRO A 98 9.66 -6.27 40.73
C PRO A 98 10.32 -5.00 40.18
N ALA A 99 11.26 -5.12 39.23
CA ALA A 99 11.87 -3.95 38.57
C ALA A 99 10.95 -3.34 37.50
N ARG A 100 9.93 -4.08 37.06
CA ARG A 100 9.06 -3.70 35.95
C ARG A 100 7.59 -3.76 36.36
N ASP A 101 7.15 -4.90 36.88
CA ASP A 101 5.77 -5.22 37.18
C ASP A 101 5.32 -4.65 38.53
N ARG A 102 4.01 -4.42 38.65
CA ARG A 102 3.37 -3.95 39.89
C ARG A 102 2.20 -4.85 40.23
N VAL A 103 2.08 -5.15 41.52
CA VAL A 103 0.99 -5.98 42.05
C VAL A 103 0.22 -5.18 43.09
N GLY A 104 -1.10 -5.15 42.94
CA GLY A 104 -2.05 -4.70 43.94
C GLY A 104 -2.83 -5.89 44.49
N LEU A 105 -3.53 -5.65 45.60
CA LEU A 105 -4.30 -6.67 46.30
C LEU A 105 -5.61 -6.04 46.77
N VAL A 106 -6.71 -6.77 46.61
CA VAL A 106 -8.01 -6.44 47.21
C VAL A 106 -8.48 -7.69 47.96
N SER A 107 -8.66 -7.57 49.28
CA SER A 107 -9.39 -8.53 50.10
C SER A 107 -10.83 -8.06 50.18
N PHE A 108 -11.79 -8.93 49.90
CA PHE A 108 -13.21 -8.55 49.90
C PHE A 108 -14.12 -9.69 50.36
N ASP A 109 -15.15 -9.30 51.11
CA ASP A 109 -16.26 -10.12 51.61
C ASP A 109 -17.60 -9.46 51.22
N ASP A 110 -18.46 -9.04 52.15
CA ASP A 110 -19.58 -8.14 51.88
C ASP A 110 -19.18 -6.67 51.62
N ASP A 111 -17.95 -6.29 51.95
CA ASP A 111 -17.31 -5.04 51.54
C ASP A 111 -15.82 -5.26 51.23
N VAL A 112 -15.06 -4.19 51.01
CA VAL A 112 -13.59 -4.26 50.89
C VAL A 112 -12.96 -4.21 52.29
N ASP A 113 -12.33 -5.31 52.73
CA ASP A 113 -11.61 -5.36 54.02
C ASP A 113 -10.42 -4.42 54.02
N PHE A 114 -9.60 -4.56 52.98
CA PHE A 114 -8.45 -3.72 52.71
C PHE A 114 -8.01 -3.85 51.26
N SER A 115 -7.42 -2.77 50.76
CA SER A 115 -6.84 -2.73 49.43
C SER A 115 -5.44 -2.13 49.42
N LEU A 116 -4.61 -2.62 48.49
CA LEU A 116 -3.29 -2.11 48.21
C LEU A 116 -3.19 -1.74 46.72
N PRO A 117 -2.85 -0.48 46.40
CA PRO A 117 -2.49 -0.06 45.06
C PRO A 117 -1.39 -0.92 44.42
N PRO A 118 -1.41 -1.11 43.09
CA PRO A 118 -0.30 -1.73 42.37
C PRO A 118 1.06 -1.11 42.68
N THR A 119 1.96 -1.90 43.24
CA THR A 119 3.31 -1.49 43.64
C THR A 119 4.37 -2.52 43.24
N GLY A 120 5.61 -2.05 43.02
CA GLY A 120 6.79 -2.92 42.89
C GLY A 120 7.35 -3.40 44.24
N GLU A 121 6.80 -2.92 45.37
CA GLU A 121 7.16 -3.35 46.72
C GLU A 121 6.56 -4.72 47.06
N PHE A 122 6.98 -5.77 46.35
CA PHE A 122 6.43 -7.13 46.51
C PHE A 122 6.43 -7.64 47.95
N PRO A 123 7.44 -7.37 48.82
CA PRO A 123 7.37 -7.76 50.22
C PRO A 123 6.12 -7.24 50.95
N ARG A 124 5.69 -6.01 50.65
CA ARG A 124 4.48 -5.40 51.25
C ARG A 124 3.21 -6.10 50.78
N VAL A 125 3.16 -6.47 49.50
CA VAL A 125 2.03 -7.23 48.92
C VAL A 125 1.97 -8.64 49.54
N LEU A 126 3.11 -9.32 49.67
CA LEU A 126 3.20 -10.66 50.27
C LEU A 126 2.77 -10.68 51.74
N GLU A 127 3.11 -9.63 52.50
CA GLU A 127 2.64 -9.44 53.88
C GLU A 127 1.12 -9.27 53.91
N ALA A 128 0.56 -8.40 53.06
CA ALA A 128 -0.87 -8.16 53.00
C ALA A 128 -1.68 -9.39 52.56
N ILE A 129 -1.16 -10.23 51.66
CA ILE A 129 -1.77 -11.53 51.35
C ILE A 129 -1.89 -12.40 52.61
N GLY A 130 -0.96 -12.29 53.57
CA GLY A 130 -1.06 -12.98 54.85
C GLY A 130 -2.15 -12.48 55.80
N GLY A 131 -2.67 -11.27 55.56
CA GLY A 131 -3.75 -10.67 56.35
C GLY A 131 -5.16 -11.02 55.89
N VAL A 132 -5.31 -11.67 54.73
CA VAL A 132 -6.62 -12.10 54.19
C VAL A 132 -7.22 -13.17 55.10
N ASP A 133 -8.45 -12.95 55.55
CA ASP A 133 -9.20 -13.83 56.44
C ASP A 133 -10.31 -14.60 55.70
N SER A 134 -11.33 -15.04 56.43
CA SER A 134 -12.40 -15.95 55.99
C SER A 134 -13.65 -15.67 56.83
N ASP A 135 -14.20 -14.47 56.72
CA ASP A 135 -15.37 -13.97 57.46
C ASP A 135 -16.31 -13.18 56.51
N GLY A 136 -17.52 -12.85 56.95
CA GLY A 136 -18.45 -12.06 56.15
C GLY A 136 -19.17 -12.84 55.03
N LYS A 137 -19.95 -12.12 54.22
CA LYS A 137 -20.61 -12.67 53.02
C LYS A 137 -19.75 -12.41 51.78
N THR A 138 -20.29 -12.58 50.57
CA THR A 138 -19.54 -12.42 49.32
C THR A 138 -20.19 -11.38 48.43
N SER A 139 -19.43 -10.34 48.09
CA SER A 139 -19.81 -9.30 47.15
C SER A 139 -18.83 -9.13 45.99
N LEU A 140 -19.12 -9.79 44.87
CA LEU A 140 -18.23 -9.81 43.71
C LEU A 140 -18.19 -8.44 43.04
N ASP A 141 -19.33 -7.74 42.93
CA ASP A 141 -19.38 -6.39 42.36
C ASP A 141 -18.52 -5.38 43.15
N ARG A 142 -18.42 -5.53 44.48
CA ARG A 142 -17.58 -4.67 45.32
C ARG A 142 -16.09 -4.93 45.10
N GLY A 143 -15.68 -6.21 45.14
CA GLY A 143 -14.30 -6.60 44.86
C GLY A 143 -13.85 -6.18 43.46
N LEU A 144 -14.73 -6.34 42.45
CA LEU A 144 -14.49 -5.88 41.08
C LEU A 144 -14.34 -4.36 41.01
N ALA A 145 -15.26 -3.60 41.59
CA ALA A 145 -15.26 -2.14 41.52
C ALA A 145 -13.97 -1.53 42.09
N GLU A 146 -13.55 -1.96 43.29
CA GLU A 146 -12.31 -1.49 43.92
C GLU A 146 -11.08 -1.89 43.10
N SER A 147 -11.05 -3.12 42.58
CA SER A 147 -9.92 -3.59 41.77
C SER A 147 -9.76 -2.78 40.48
N ILE A 148 -10.87 -2.46 39.81
CA ILE A 148 -10.89 -1.60 38.63
C ILE A 148 -10.43 -0.18 39.01
N ASP A 149 -10.92 0.36 40.13
CA ASP A 149 -10.53 1.70 40.62
C ASP A 149 -9.02 1.78 40.89
N LEU A 150 -8.40 0.75 41.47
CA LEU A 150 -6.96 0.72 41.72
C LEU A 150 -6.14 0.65 40.43
N LEU A 151 -6.59 -0.15 39.46
CA LEU A 151 -5.94 -0.28 38.15
C LEU A 151 -6.11 0.98 37.28
N ALA A 152 -7.24 1.68 37.42
CA ALA A 152 -7.53 2.92 36.72
C ALA A 152 -6.80 4.13 37.35
N SER A 153 -6.77 4.22 38.69
CA SER A 153 -6.29 5.41 39.42
C SER A 153 -4.77 5.46 39.67
N ASN A 154 -4.07 4.33 39.72
CA ASN A 154 -2.63 4.26 40.03
C ASN A 154 -1.70 4.18 38.80
N SER A 155 -2.22 4.53 37.62
CA SER A 155 -1.43 4.60 36.41
C SER A 155 -1.20 6.06 36.01
N THR A 156 -0.07 6.62 36.45
CA THR A 156 0.41 7.95 36.00
C THR A 156 1.06 7.89 34.62
N ALA A 157 1.32 6.69 34.11
CA ALA A 157 1.77 6.43 32.75
C ALA A 157 0.54 6.41 31.82
N PRO A 158 0.67 6.90 30.57
CA PRO A 158 -0.32 6.64 29.54
C PRO A 158 -0.69 5.15 29.54
N ILE A 159 -1.98 4.87 29.41
CA ILE A 159 -2.56 3.51 29.41
C ILE A 159 -1.96 2.55 28.37
N TYR A 160 -1.19 3.08 27.43
CA TYR A 160 -0.47 2.37 26.37
C TYR A 160 0.91 1.84 26.79
N GLU A 161 1.36 2.12 28.02
CA GLU A 161 2.70 1.74 28.50
C GLU A 161 2.70 0.48 29.40
N ARG A 162 1.55 0.02 29.91
CA ARG A 162 1.46 -1.13 30.84
C ARG A 162 0.22 -1.99 30.59
N ALA A 163 0.36 -3.32 30.63
CA ALA A 163 -0.78 -4.24 30.54
C ALA A 163 -1.51 -4.30 31.89
N ARG A 164 -2.84 -4.19 31.90
CA ARG A 164 -3.65 -4.12 33.13
C ARG A 164 -4.63 -5.28 33.20
N PHE A 165 -4.54 -6.07 34.26
CA PHE A 165 -5.49 -7.15 34.47
C PHE A 165 -5.81 -7.39 35.94
N LEU A 166 -6.97 -7.97 36.16
CA LEU A 166 -7.49 -8.40 37.44
C LEU A 166 -7.49 -9.93 37.45
N VAL A 167 -6.96 -10.53 38.51
CA VAL A 167 -7.19 -11.96 38.79
C VAL A 167 -8.10 -12.06 40.00
N LEU A 168 -9.35 -12.43 39.75
CA LEU A 168 -10.36 -12.68 40.77
C LEU A 168 -10.34 -14.16 41.16
N LEU A 169 -10.18 -14.45 42.45
CA LEU A 169 -10.25 -15.81 42.99
C LEU A 169 -11.37 -15.88 44.03
N SER A 170 -12.37 -16.72 43.77
CA SER A 170 -13.57 -16.85 44.59
C SER A 170 -14.20 -18.24 44.43
N ASP A 171 -15.02 -18.67 45.39
CA ASP A 171 -15.95 -19.80 45.24
C ASP A 171 -17.31 -19.38 44.62
N GLY A 172 -17.43 -18.10 44.26
CA GLY A 172 -18.38 -17.52 43.30
C GLY A 172 -19.82 -17.37 43.78
N ASP A 173 -20.11 -17.59 45.06
CA ASP A 173 -21.45 -17.43 45.65
C ASP A 173 -21.67 -16.03 46.23
N GLY A 174 -21.66 -15.01 45.36
CA GLY A 174 -21.82 -13.60 45.74
C GLY A 174 -22.67 -12.78 44.77
N ASP A 175 -22.97 -11.53 45.15
CA ASP A 175 -23.72 -10.62 44.27
C ASP A 175 -22.86 -10.15 43.08
N TYR A 176 -23.45 -10.23 41.89
CA TYR A 176 -22.82 -9.85 40.64
C TYR A 176 -23.85 -9.27 39.68
N THR A 177 -23.49 -8.18 39.01
CA THR A 177 -24.27 -7.57 37.93
C THR A 177 -23.74 -8.05 36.56
N PRO A 178 -24.48 -8.96 35.86
CA PRO A 178 -24.03 -9.53 34.58
C PRO A 178 -23.71 -8.49 33.51
N SER A 179 -22.79 -8.85 32.62
CA SER A 179 -22.43 -8.05 31.45
C SER A 179 -23.65 -7.70 30.58
N GLY A 180 -23.59 -6.56 29.89
CA GLY A 180 -24.70 -6.01 29.11
C GLY A 180 -25.81 -5.35 29.94
N ARG A 181 -25.66 -5.26 31.27
CA ARG A 181 -26.61 -4.57 32.15
C ARG A 181 -26.04 -3.25 32.66
N ALA A 182 -26.93 -2.29 32.94
CA ALA A 182 -26.53 -1.02 33.54
C ALA A 182 -25.77 -1.24 34.86
N ARG A 183 -24.61 -0.58 34.98
CA ARG A 183 -23.68 -0.66 36.13
C ARG A 183 -22.88 -1.97 36.26
N SER A 184 -22.85 -2.81 35.22
CA SER A 184 -21.96 -3.98 35.22
C SER A 184 -20.50 -3.56 35.38
N GLN A 185 -19.81 -4.15 36.36
CA GLN A 185 -18.38 -3.90 36.56
C GLN A 185 -17.54 -4.55 35.46
N ALA A 186 -18.02 -5.64 34.83
CA ALA A 186 -17.33 -6.29 33.72
C ALA A 186 -17.33 -5.39 32.45
N ASP A 187 -18.46 -4.75 32.14
CA ASP A 187 -18.52 -3.77 31.04
C ASP A 187 -17.61 -2.57 31.32
N ARG A 188 -17.62 -2.07 32.57
CA ARG A 188 -16.74 -0.99 33.01
C ARG A 188 -15.27 -1.37 32.88
N ALA A 189 -14.89 -2.58 33.31
CA ALA A 189 -13.53 -3.07 33.18
C ALA A 189 -13.07 -3.09 31.71
N ARG A 190 -13.92 -3.57 30.80
CA ARG A 190 -13.66 -3.52 29.35
C ARG A 190 -13.44 -2.08 28.86
N GLU A 191 -14.32 -1.15 29.25
CA GLU A 191 -14.23 0.27 28.87
C GLU A 191 -12.94 0.94 29.38
N GLU A 192 -12.48 0.54 30.57
CA GLU A 192 -11.25 1.04 31.22
C GLU A 192 -9.98 0.26 30.80
N GLY A 193 -10.10 -0.72 29.90
CA GLY A 193 -8.98 -1.50 29.41
C GLY A 193 -8.40 -2.51 30.40
N VAL A 194 -9.22 -2.99 31.34
CA VAL A 194 -8.87 -3.99 32.35
C VAL A 194 -9.42 -5.36 31.95
N VAL A 195 -8.52 -6.33 31.80
CA VAL A 195 -8.87 -7.73 31.55
C VAL A 195 -9.15 -8.45 32.87
N ILE A 196 -10.24 -9.21 32.97
CA ILE A 196 -10.57 -10.00 34.17
C ILE A 196 -10.31 -11.48 33.90
N TYR A 197 -9.41 -12.08 34.67
CA TYR A 197 -9.28 -13.53 34.80
C TYR A 197 -10.00 -13.98 36.06
N THR A 198 -10.77 -15.05 35.98
CA THR A 198 -11.48 -15.60 37.14
C THR A 198 -11.00 -17.01 37.45
N ILE A 199 -10.81 -17.29 38.74
CA ILE A 199 -10.45 -18.61 39.24
C ILE A 199 -11.49 -19.05 40.27
N GLY A 200 -12.18 -20.14 39.94
CA GLY A 200 -13.22 -20.74 40.77
C GLY A 200 -12.70 -21.83 41.69
N LEU A 201 -13.06 -21.79 42.97
CA LEU A 201 -12.86 -22.90 43.90
C LEU A 201 -14.18 -23.64 44.15
N VAL A 202 -14.24 -24.94 43.83
CA VAL A 202 -15.36 -25.85 44.17
C VAL A 202 -16.75 -25.23 43.94
N LEU A 203 -17.07 -24.94 42.67
CA LEU A 203 -18.26 -24.15 42.29
C LEU A 203 -19.54 -24.97 42.08
N GLY A 204 -20.69 -24.37 42.40
CA GLY A 204 -22.00 -24.73 41.83
C GLY A 204 -22.26 -24.04 40.48
N ASP A 205 -23.24 -24.55 39.70
CA ASP A 205 -23.56 -24.03 38.36
C ASP A 205 -23.82 -22.51 38.27
N PRO A 206 -24.54 -21.86 39.22
CA PRO A 206 -24.77 -20.41 39.16
C PRO A 206 -23.49 -19.59 39.34
N ALA A 207 -22.65 -19.95 40.32
CA ALA A 207 -21.38 -19.31 40.62
C ALA A 207 -20.42 -19.36 39.41
N LYS A 208 -20.37 -20.52 38.74
CA LYS A 208 -19.58 -20.71 37.52
C LYS A 208 -20.01 -19.79 36.37
N ARG A 209 -21.31 -19.55 36.21
CA ARG A 209 -21.81 -18.65 35.15
C ARG A 209 -21.39 -17.20 35.41
N SER A 210 -21.46 -16.74 36.65
CA SER A 210 -21.04 -15.38 37.01
C SER A 210 -19.55 -15.15 36.73
N LEU A 211 -18.69 -16.03 37.22
CA LEU A 211 -17.24 -15.92 37.01
C LEU A 211 -16.85 -16.03 35.53
N LYS A 212 -17.57 -16.85 34.76
CA LYS A 212 -17.35 -16.99 33.32
C LYS A 212 -17.78 -15.72 32.55
N ASP A 213 -18.94 -15.16 32.87
CA ASP A 213 -19.43 -13.92 32.27
C ASP A 213 -18.46 -12.74 32.51
N MET A 214 -17.91 -12.60 33.71
CA MET A 214 -16.90 -11.57 34.03
C MET A 214 -15.66 -11.68 33.14
N ALA A 215 -15.14 -12.91 33.00
CA ALA A 215 -13.93 -13.16 32.24
C ALA A 215 -14.14 -12.93 30.74
N GLU A 216 -15.17 -13.54 30.17
CA GLU A 216 -15.46 -13.46 28.73
C GLU A 216 -15.81 -12.03 28.30
N ALA A 217 -16.52 -11.26 29.13
CA ALA A 217 -16.89 -9.87 28.81
C ALA A 217 -15.68 -8.92 28.66
N THR A 218 -14.51 -9.31 29.17
CA THR A 218 -13.25 -8.53 29.12
C THR A 218 -12.15 -9.23 28.33
N GLY A 219 -12.48 -10.33 27.64
CA GLY A 219 -11.54 -11.16 26.88
C GLY A 219 -10.59 -12.01 27.74
N GLY A 220 -10.80 -12.07 29.06
CA GLY A 220 -10.06 -12.97 29.94
C GLY A 220 -10.64 -14.39 29.95
N ARG A 221 -10.03 -15.27 30.75
CA ARG A 221 -10.43 -16.67 30.85
C ARG A 221 -10.86 -17.05 32.27
N HIS A 222 -11.86 -17.92 32.34
CA HIS A 222 -12.28 -18.58 33.56
C HIS A 222 -11.55 -19.91 33.73
N TYR A 223 -11.10 -20.19 34.95
CA TYR A 223 -10.44 -21.43 35.32
C TYR A 223 -11.09 -22.05 36.55
N ASP A 224 -11.23 -23.37 36.56
CA ASP A 224 -11.62 -24.12 37.75
C ASP A 224 -10.36 -24.67 38.43
N ALA A 225 -10.16 -24.39 39.72
CA ALA A 225 -9.06 -24.95 40.50
C ALA A 225 -9.58 -25.93 41.55
N CYS A 226 -9.19 -27.20 41.42
CA CYS A 226 -9.60 -28.27 42.34
C CYS A 226 -8.59 -28.54 43.46
N ASN A 227 -7.38 -27.98 43.37
CA ASN A 227 -6.30 -28.13 44.36
C ASN A 227 -5.20 -27.09 44.12
N ALA A 228 -4.25 -27.01 45.07
CA ALA A 228 -3.13 -26.06 45.03
C ALA A 228 -2.26 -26.17 43.77
N SER A 229 -2.00 -27.39 43.26
CA SER A 229 -1.19 -27.57 42.06
C SER A 229 -1.89 -27.04 40.81
N ALA A 230 -3.19 -27.27 40.66
CA ALA A 230 -3.97 -26.72 39.57
C ALA A 230 -3.98 -25.18 39.63
N LEU A 231 -4.15 -24.64 40.83
CA LEU A 231 -4.15 -23.19 41.06
C LEU A 231 -2.81 -22.55 40.66
N GLU A 232 -1.69 -23.17 41.02
CA GLU A 232 -0.36 -22.71 40.59
C GLU A 232 -0.19 -22.74 39.06
N SER A 233 -0.62 -23.82 38.40
CA SER A 233 -0.58 -23.93 36.94
C SER A 233 -1.46 -22.88 36.25
N ILE A 234 -2.62 -22.55 36.82
CA ILE A 234 -3.51 -21.50 36.30
C ILE A 234 -2.83 -20.14 36.34
N TYR A 235 -2.24 -19.75 37.48
CA TYR A 235 -1.50 -18.49 37.59
C TYR A 235 -0.32 -18.42 36.62
N GLN A 236 0.37 -19.53 36.37
CA GLN A 236 1.42 -19.60 35.34
C GLN A 236 0.85 -19.39 33.94
N ALA A 237 -0.25 -20.05 33.61
CA ALA A 237 -0.91 -19.91 32.31
C ALA A 237 -1.39 -18.47 32.06
N ILE A 238 -1.98 -17.81 33.06
CA ILE A 238 -2.38 -16.40 32.99
C ILE A 238 -1.15 -15.51 32.74
N GLY A 239 -0.07 -15.74 33.49
CA GLY A 239 1.17 -14.98 33.33
C GLY A 239 1.77 -15.09 31.93
N GLU A 240 1.83 -16.30 31.37
CA GLU A 240 2.36 -16.53 30.01
C GLU A 240 1.43 -15.99 28.92
N GLU A 241 0.12 -16.10 29.08
CA GLU A 241 -0.85 -15.52 28.15
C GLU A 241 -0.68 -14.00 28.06
N VAL A 242 -0.66 -13.31 29.20
CA VAL A 242 -0.51 -11.84 29.20
C VAL A 242 0.86 -11.41 28.66
N LYS A 243 1.92 -12.18 28.91
CA LYS A 243 3.27 -11.92 28.38
C LYS A 243 3.36 -12.11 26.88
N ASN A 244 2.63 -13.06 26.31
CA ASN A 244 2.77 -13.41 24.90
C ASN A 244 1.70 -12.78 24.01
N LEU A 245 0.56 -12.32 24.54
CA LEU A 245 -0.52 -11.73 23.72
C LEU A 245 -0.06 -10.54 22.85
N ALA A 246 -0.12 -10.63 21.53
CA ALA A 246 0.20 -9.51 20.65
C ALA A 246 -1.06 -8.67 20.32
N GLY A 247 -2.22 -9.31 20.22
CA GLY A 247 -3.50 -8.62 20.04
C GLY A 247 -4.70 -9.53 20.25
N ARG A 248 -5.82 -8.96 20.69
CA ARG A 248 -7.11 -9.65 20.88
C ARG A 248 -8.14 -9.25 19.86
N ASP A 249 -9.09 -10.14 19.61
CA ASP A 249 -10.24 -9.91 18.73
C ASP A 249 -9.83 -9.33 17.37
N VAL A 250 -8.72 -9.84 16.82
CA VAL A 250 -8.10 -9.33 15.61
C VAL A 250 -9.09 -9.49 14.47
N THR A 251 -9.52 -8.36 13.92
CA THR A 251 -10.48 -8.28 12.83
C THR A 251 -9.82 -7.66 11.61
N VAL A 252 -9.84 -8.36 10.49
CA VAL A 252 -9.27 -7.89 9.22
C VAL A 252 -10.40 -7.46 8.30
N ARG A 253 -10.48 -6.16 8.00
CA ARG A 253 -11.38 -5.58 7.00
C ARG A 253 -10.59 -5.30 5.73
N TYR A 254 -11.02 -5.84 4.60
CA TYR A 254 -10.38 -5.66 3.31
C TYR A 254 -11.37 -5.18 2.26
N THR A 255 -11.00 -4.14 1.53
CA THR A 255 -11.83 -3.52 0.49
C THR A 255 -11.34 -3.96 -0.87
N LEU A 256 -12.28 -4.42 -1.71
CA LEU A 256 -12.06 -4.81 -3.10
C LEU A 256 -12.83 -3.86 -4.01
N PRO A 257 -12.20 -3.25 -5.03
CA PRO A 257 -12.90 -2.42 -5.98
C PRO A 257 -13.87 -3.24 -6.86
N ARG A 258 -14.81 -2.54 -7.50
CA ARG A 258 -15.75 -3.14 -8.48
C ARG A 258 -14.99 -3.74 -9.66
N GLY A 259 -15.61 -4.73 -10.30
CA GLY A 259 -15.07 -5.40 -11.49
C GLY A 259 -14.17 -6.61 -11.18
N LEU A 260 -13.76 -6.79 -9.93
CA LEU A 260 -12.96 -7.93 -9.50
C LEU A 260 -13.81 -9.11 -9.02
N LEU A 261 -13.38 -10.30 -9.42
CA LEU A 261 -13.87 -11.59 -8.97
C LEU A 261 -12.85 -12.22 -8.03
N THR A 262 -13.33 -12.90 -6.99
CA THR A 262 -12.51 -13.56 -5.98
C THR A 262 -12.82 -15.04 -5.86
N THR A 263 -11.82 -15.91 -5.80
CA THR A 263 -12.00 -17.35 -5.59
C THR A 263 -10.88 -17.95 -4.72
N GLY A 264 -11.08 -19.18 -4.23
CA GLY A 264 -10.00 -19.97 -3.62
C GLY A 264 -9.48 -19.44 -2.28
N PHE A 265 -10.35 -18.88 -1.43
CA PHE A 265 -9.97 -18.44 -0.09
C PHE A 265 -9.36 -19.60 0.73
N SER A 266 -8.15 -19.42 1.24
CA SER A 266 -7.54 -20.37 2.19
C SER A 266 -8.24 -20.31 3.55
N VAL A 267 -8.63 -19.12 3.99
CA VAL A 267 -9.54 -18.88 5.11
C VAL A 267 -10.73 -18.05 4.60
N PRO A 268 -11.97 -18.59 4.58
CA PRO A 268 -13.15 -17.85 4.14
C PRO A 268 -13.45 -16.63 5.02
N PRO A 269 -13.92 -15.50 4.45
CA PRO A 269 -14.34 -14.36 5.24
C PRO A 269 -15.60 -14.69 6.06
N ALA A 270 -15.67 -14.15 7.28
CA ALA A 270 -16.85 -14.22 8.14
C ALA A 270 -18.01 -13.40 7.55
N SER A 271 -17.69 -12.30 6.86
CA SER A 271 -18.65 -11.47 6.13
C SER A 271 -18.10 -11.01 4.78
N ASP A 272 -18.96 -11.04 3.77
CA ASP A 272 -18.70 -10.55 2.41
C ASP A 272 -19.91 -9.72 1.99
N SER A 273 -19.71 -8.41 1.91
CA SER A 273 -20.80 -7.45 1.74
C SER A 273 -20.50 -6.45 0.64
N PRO A 274 -21.48 -6.10 -0.21
CA PRO A 274 -21.31 -5.04 -1.19
C PRO A 274 -21.15 -3.68 -0.49
N ASP A 275 -20.31 -2.83 -1.05
CA ASP A 275 -20.05 -1.45 -0.61
C ASP A 275 -20.28 -0.53 -1.83
N PRO A 276 -20.75 0.73 -1.67
CA PRO A 276 -20.78 1.69 -2.77
C PRO A 276 -19.53 1.69 -3.67
N GLU A 277 -18.34 1.52 -3.13
CA GLU A 277 -17.09 1.53 -3.92
C GLU A 277 -16.64 0.13 -4.41
N GLY A 278 -17.36 -0.94 -4.04
CA GLY A 278 -16.99 -2.31 -4.40
C GLY A 278 -17.55 -3.36 -3.45
N ARG A 279 -16.68 -4.09 -2.75
CA ARG A 279 -17.02 -5.11 -1.76
C ARG A 279 -16.09 -5.02 -0.56
N THR A 280 -16.62 -5.33 0.61
CA THR A 280 -15.86 -5.47 1.85
C THR A 280 -15.88 -6.93 2.31
N LEU A 281 -14.69 -7.48 2.51
CA LEU A 281 -14.45 -8.77 3.15
C LEU A 281 -14.01 -8.55 4.60
N ILE A 282 -14.53 -9.34 5.53
CA ILE A 282 -14.20 -9.28 6.96
C ILE A 282 -13.80 -10.67 7.45
N TRP A 283 -12.68 -10.77 8.13
CA TRP A 283 -12.25 -11.97 8.86
C TRP A 283 -12.10 -11.66 10.35
N GLU A 284 -12.47 -12.64 11.16
CA GLU A 284 -12.21 -12.66 12.61
C GLU A 284 -11.06 -13.63 12.85
N ALA A 285 -9.84 -13.09 12.98
CA ALA A 285 -8.62 -13.86 13.21
C ALA A 285 -8.47 -14.31 14.68
N GLY A 286 -9.29 -13.76 15.58
CA GLY A 286 -9.26 -14.07 17.01
C GLY A 286 -8.04 -13.46 17.71
N ASP A 287 -7.54 -14.13 18.73
CA ASP A 287 -6.36 -13.67 19.47
C ASP A 287 -5.06 -14.13 18.79
N LEU A 288 -4.05 -13.28 18.79
CA LEU A 288 -2.71 -13.58 18.29
C LEU A 288 -1.67 -13.34 19.37
N SER A 289 -0.79 -14.33 19.57
CA SER A 289 0.38 -14.22 20.44
C SER A 289 1.64 -13.81 19.65
N ALA A 290 2.68 -13.45 20.39
CA ALA A 290 4.00 -13.15 19.86
C ALA A 290 4.57 -14.37 19.13
N GLY A 291 4.94 -14.19 17.86
CA GLY A 291 5.40 -15.26 16.98
C GLY A 291 4.29 -16.09 16.34
N GLU A 292 3.02 -15.86 16.68
CA GLU A 292 1.88 -16.41 15.94
C GLU A 292 1.53 -15.50 14.76
N GLU A 293 1.07 -16.12 13.68
CA GLU A 293 0.57 -15.43 12.51
C GLU A 293 -0.80 -15.96 12.12
N TRP A 294 -1.67 -15.04 11.75
CA TRP A 294 -2.86 -15.34 10.97
C TRP A 294 -2.61 -14.93 9.53
N SER A 295 -2.98 -15.79 8.57
CA SER A 295 -2.86 -15.48 7.16
C SER A 295 -4.06 -16.00 6.38
N THR A 296 -4.46 -15.26 5.35
CA THR A 296 -5.40 -15.71 4.33
C THR A 296 -4.89 -15.34 2.95
N SER A 297 -5.25 -16.15 1.97
CA SER A 297 -4.95 -15.89 0.56
C SER A 297 -6.14 -16.24 -0.32
N PHE A 298 -6.28 -15.51 -1.42
CA PHE A 298 -7.34 -15.73 -2.40
C PHE A 298 -6.92 -15.21 -3.78
N ALA A 299 -7.46 -15.83 -4.82
CA ALA A 299 -7.25 -15.41 -6.20
C ALA A 299 -8.17 -14.23 -6.53
N VAL A 300 -7.64 -13.22 -7.23
CA VAL A 300 -8.34 -12.08 -7.79
C VAL A 300 -8.21 -12.08 -9.32
N SER A 301 -9.31 -11.86 -10.03
CA SER A 301 -9.33 -11.74 -11.49
C SER A 301 -10.35 -10.68 -11.95
N SER A 302 -10.26 -10.26 -13.20
CA SER A 302 -11.21 -9.32 -13.82
C SER A 302 -11.51 -9.76 -15.24
N GLU A 303 -12.75 -9.58 -15.70
CA GLU A 303 -13.09 -9.72 -17.13
C GLU A 303 -12.69 -8.48 -17.94
N ALA A 304 -12.69 -7.31 -17.31
CA ALA A 304 -12.31 -6.05 -17.92
C ALA A 304 -10.86 -5.69 -17.58
N PRO A 305 -10.08 -5.16 -18.53
CA PRO A 305 -8.78 -4.60 -18.22
C PRO A 305 -8.90 -3.35 -17.33
N GLY A 306 -7.76 -2.95 -16.75
CA GLY A 306 -7.69 -1.77 -15.91
C GLY A 306 -6.66 -1.90 -14.78
N ILE A 307 -6.45 -0.79 -14.07
CA ILE A 307 -5.59 -0.73 -12.90
C ILE A 307 -6.49 -0.71 -11.66
N PHE A 308 -6.33 -1.70 -10.79
CA PHE A 308 -7.11 -1.85 -9.58
C PHE A 308 -6.22 -1.67 -8.35
N GLU A 309 -6.59 -0.77 -7.46
CA GLU A 309 -5.98 -0.70 -6.12
C GLU A 309 -6.68 -1.71 -5.21
N LEU A 310 -5.93 -2.72 -4.78
CA LEU A 310 -6.36 -3.73 -3.82
C LEU A 310 -5.93 -3.30 -2.42
N GLY A 311 -6.80 -3.43 -1.43
CA GLY A 311 -6.50 -2.94 -0.08
C GLY A 311 -6.62 -1.41 0.01
N GLY A 312 -5.70 -0.74 0.69
CA GLY A 312 -5.66 0.72 0.75
C GLY A 312 -6.86 1.34 1.46
N ALA A 313 -7.56 2.26 0.79
CA ALA A 313 -8.66 3.03 1.38
C ALA A 313 -9.77 2.11 1.94
N GLY A 314 -10.03 2.22 3.25
CA GLY A 314 -11.04 1.42 3.95
C GLY A 314 -10.56 0.04 4.45
N SER A 315 -9.37 -0.40 4.03
CA SER A 315 -8.77 -1.68 4.45
C SER A 315 -7.92 -1.50 5.70
N ARG A 316 -8.21 -2.28 6.74
CA ARG A 316 -7.59 -2.16 8.06
C ARG A 316 -7.61 -3.45 8.86
N VAL A 317 -6.67 -3.57 9.78
CA VAL A 317 -6.71 -4.55 10.87
C VAL A 317 -7.06 -3.80 12.14
N GLU A 318 -8.09 -4.26 12.84
CA GLU A 318 -8.54 -3.71 14.10
C GLU A 318 -8.34 -4.77 15.18
N TYR A 319 -7.73 -4.40 16.31
CA TYR A 319 -7.49 -5.34 17.40
C TYR A 319 -7.41 -4.62 18.74
N GLN A 320 -7.72 -5.32 19.83
CA GLN A 320 -7.47 -4.80 21.17
C GLN A 320 -6.03 -5.11 21.58
N ARG A 321 -5.29 -4.07 21.98
CA ARG A 321 -3.99 -4.21 22.64
C ARG A 321 -4.16 -4.93 23.98
N ARG A 322 -3.04 -5.35 24.58
CA ARG A 322 -3.02 -5.89 25.97
C ARG A 322 -3.64 -4.95 27.01
N SER A 323 -3.65 -3.64 26.73
CA SER A 323 -4.27 -2.62 27.58
C SER A 323 -5.77 -2.44 27.32
N GLY A 324 -6.40 -3.27 26.48
CA GLY A 324 -7.82 -3.17 26.09
C GLY A 324 -8.17 -2.06 25.10
N PHE A 325 -7.22 -1.20 24.70
CA PHE A 325 -7.45 -0.20 23.66
C PHE A 325 -7.51 -0.82 22.28
N VAL A 326 -8.48 -0.39 21.49
CA VAL A 326 -8.56 -0.72 20.07
C VAL A 326 -7.47 0.04 19.31
N GLU A 327 -6.63 -0.70 18.60
CA GLU A 327 -5.68 -0.19 17.64
C GLU A 327 -6.10 -0.55 16.22
N ILE A 328 -5.81 0.35 15.28
CA ILE A 328 -6.09 0.19 13.87
C ILE A 328 -4.79 0.28 13.08
N LEU A 329 -4.46 -0.81 12.38
CA LEU A 329 -3.37 -0.85 11.40
C LEU A 329 -3.96 -0.69 9.99
N LYS A 330 -3.37 0.18 9.19
CA LYS A 330 -3.76 0.33 7.79
C LYS A 330 -3.17 -0.81 6.96
N VAL A 331 -3.98 -1.38 6.08
CA VAL A 331 -3.49 -2.30 5.05
C VAL A 331 -3.00 -1.47 3.87
N GLU A 332 -1.72 -1.56 3.53
CA GLU A 332 -1.16 -0.83 2.39
C GLU A 332 -1.86 -1.19 1.08
N GLY A 333 -2.10 -0.20 0.21
CA GLY A 333 -2.62 -0.43 -1.13
C GLY A 333 -1.61 -1.18 -1.99
N ARG A 334 -2.07 -2.15 -2.76
CA ARG A 334 -1.28 -2.87 -3.77
C ARG A 334 -1.99 -2.80 -5.11
N VAL A 335 -1.24 -2.54 -6.18
CA VAL A 335 -1.80 -2.44 -7.52
C VAL A 335 -1.89 -3.83 -8.15
N LEU A 336 -3.06 -4.12 -8.72
CA LEU A 336 -3.25 -5.19 -9.70
C LEU A 336 -3.49 -4.55 -11.07
N ASP A 337 -2.56 -4.80 -11.99
CA ASP A 337 -2.65 -4.38 -13.38
C ASP A 337 -3.28 -5.50 -14.21
N VAL A 338 -4.53 -5.30 -14.65
CA VAL A 338 -5.17 -6.16 -15.65
C VAL A 338 -4.85 -5.59 -17.02
N ALA A 339 -3.97 -6.28 -17.73
CA ALA A 339 -3.27 -5.78 -18.90
C ALA A 339 -4.19 -5.38 -20.05
N GLU A 340 -3.93 -4.19 -20.60
CA GLU A 340 -4.46 -3.65 -21.85
C GLU A 340 -3.42 -2.74 -22.49
N LEU A 341 -3.51 -2.55 -23.79
CA LEU A 341 -2.75 -1.49 -24.46
C LEU A 341 -3.29 -0.15 -23.97
N ARG A 342 -2.41 0.63 -23.33
CA ARG A 342 -2.73 1.96 -22.80
C ARG A 342 -2.09 3.06 -23.61
N SER A 343 -1.09 2.74 -24.40
CA SER A 343 -0.51 3.68 -25.35
C SER A 343 0.03 2.97 -26.57
N GLY A 344 0.28 3.75 -27.61
CA GLY A 344 0.88 3.24 -28.83
C GLY A 344 1.33 4.37 -29.74
N ALA A 345 1.99 3.99 -30.83
CA ALA A 345 2.27 4.89 -31.94
C ALA A 345 2.16 4.12 -33.26
N SER A 346 1.80 4.81 -34.33
CA SER A 346 1.76 4.25 -35.68
C SER A 346 2.35 5.20 -36.69
N THR A 347 2.95 4.63 -37.73
CA THR A 347 3.42 5.37 -38.89
C THR A 347 3.41 4.46 -40.11
N ALA A 348 3.76 4.99 -41.27
CA ALA A 348 3.95 4.22 -42.48
C ALA A 348 5.28 4.59 -43.12
N LEU A 349 5.99 3.58 -43.62
CA LEU A 349 7.21 3.75 -44.36
C LEU A 349 6.97 3.35 -45.82
N GLU A 350 6.77 4.34 -46.69
CA GLU A 350 6.50 4.16 -48.12
C GLU A 350 7.76 3.79 -48.93
N VAL A 351 8.44 2.71 -48.52
CA VAL A 351 9.63 2.18 -49.20
C VAL A 351 9.43 0.69 -49.50
N PRO A 352 9.82 0.22 -50.70
CA PRO A 352 9.75 -1.20 -51.01
C PRO A 352 10.77 -1.99 -50.18
N PHE A 353 10.35 -3.11 -49.61
CA PHE A 353 11.19 -4.01 -48.83
C PHE A 353 10.77 -5.47 -49.01
N ASN A 354 11.63 -6.41 -48.63
CA ASN A 354 11.30 -7.83 -48.69
C ASN A 354 10.61 -8.28 -47.39
N PHE A 355 9.28 -8.31 -47.39
CA PHE A 355 8.51 -8.69 -46.20
C PHE A 355 8.84 -10.09 -45.67
N SER A 356 9.12 -11.06 -46.55
CA SER A 356 9.56 -12.40 -46.11
C SER A 356 10.87 -12.35 -45.35
N ALA A 357 11.83 -11.52 -45.80
CA ALA A 357 13.09 -11.34 -45.10
C ALA A 357 12.91 -10.61 -43.76
N ALA A 358 11.98 -9.65 -43.68
CA ALA A 358 11.63 -8.98 -42.42
C ALA A 358 11.13 -9.99 -41.37
N LYS A 359 10.23 -10.91 -41.74
CA LYS A 359 9.77 -11.99 -40.84
C LYS A 359 10.91 -12.88 -40.36
N ASP A 360 11.84 -13.24 -41.25
CA ASP A 360 13.01 -14.06 -40.91
C ASP A 360 14.00 -13.35 -39.97
N ILE A 361 14.02 -12.01 -39.96
CA ILE A 361 14.80 -11.19 -39.02
C ILE A 361 14.12 -11.14 -37.63
N VAL A 362 12.79 -11.03 -37.58
CA VAL A 362 12.03 -10.91 -36.33
C VAL A 362 11.99 -12.21 -35.53
N ARG A 363 11.63 -13.33 -36.18
CA ARG A 363 11.42 -14.66 -35.55
C ARG A 363 12.52 -15.14 -34.60
N PRO A 364 13.83 -14.99 -34.89
CA PRO A 364 14.88 -15.50 -34.01
C PRO A 364 15.15 -14.61 -32.79
N VAL A 365 14.74 -13.34 -32.83
CA VAL A 365 15.07 -12.35 -31.78
C VAL A 365 13.89 -12.07 -30.88
N HIS A 366 12.66 -12.13 -31.41
CA HIS A 366 11.45 -11.70 -30.74
C HIS A 366 10.42 -12.82 -30.62
N GLU A 367 9.46 -12.63 -29.72
CA GLU A 367 8.34 -13.55 -29.54
C GLU A 367 7.21 -13.16 -30.49
N VAL A 368 7.04 -13.93 -31.56
CA VAL A 368 5.98 -13.72 -32.55
C VAL A 368 4.67 -14.22 -31.98
N GLU A 369 3.67 -13.34 -31.94
CA GLU A 369 2.33 -13.63 -31.45
C GLU A 369 1.44 -14.13 -32.59
N GLU A 370 1.43 -13.41 -33.71
CA GLU A 370 0.65 -13.72 -34.90
C GLU A 370 1.44 -13.36 -36.17
N GLU A 371 1.31 -14.15 -37.22
CA GLU A 371 1.84 -13.81 -38.54
C GLU A 371 0.99 -14.44 -39.65
N ASN A 372 0.89 -13.74 -40.78
CA ASN A 372 0.28 -14.24 -42.00
C ASN A 372 1.11 -13.82 -43.23
N GLU A 373 0.51 -13.81 -44.43
CA GLU A 373 1.21 -13.41 -45.65
C GLU A 373 1.48 -11.90 -45.74
N THR A 374 0.67 -11.06 -45.10
CA THR A 374 0.65 -9.59 -45.21
C THR A 374 1.06 -8.86 -43.93
N ALA A 375 1.22 -9.56 -42.80
CA ALA A 375 1.47 -8.95 -41.51
C ALA A 375 2.22 -9.88 -40.54
N ILE A 376 2.94 -9.26 -39.59
CA ILE A 376 3.59 -9.92 -38.45
C ILE A 376 3.42 -9.06 -37.21
N LEU A 377 2.97 -9.69 -36.12
CA LEU A 377 2.83 -9.12 -34.78
C LEU A 377 3.80 -9.84 -33.84
N TRP A 378 4.61 -9.08 -33.12
CA TRP A 378 5.55 -9.63 -32.15
C TRP A 378 5.66 -8.77 -30.91
N ARG A 379 6.30 -9.34 -29.89
CA ARG A 379 6.65 -8.67 -28.65
C ARG A 379 8.16 -8.48 -28.57
N PHE A 380 8.60 -7.28 -28.22
CA PHE A 380 10.03 -7.00 -28.06
C PHE A 380 10.62 -7.86 -26.93
N SER A 381 11.79 -8.44 -27.21
CA SER A 381 12.52 -9.31 -26.28
C SER A 381 13.38 -8.52 -25.29
N GLU A 382 13.82 -7.32 -25.68
CA GLU A 382 14.53 -6.37 -24.83
C GLU A 382 13.60 -5.20 -24.49
N CYS A 383 13.41 -4.93 -23.20
CA CYS A 383 12.57 -3.81 -22.74
C CYS A 383 13.40 -2.52 -22.70
N ASN A 384 12.88 -1.44 -23.28
CA ASN A 384 13.34 -0.10 -22.95
C ASN A 384 12.93 0.28 -21.52
N SER A 385 13.63 1.27 -20.96
CA SER A 385 13.62 1.65 -19.54
C SER A 385 12.27 1.46 -18.79
N GLY A 386 12.15 0.30 -18.12
CA GLY A 386 11.13 -0.01 -17.11
C GLY A 386 9.94 -0.91 -17.54
N CYS A 387 10.24 -2.13 -17.98
CA CYS A 387 9.44 -3.34 -17.68
C CYS A 387 7.91 -3.29 -17.91
N THR A 388 7.47 -2.95 -19.12
CA THR A 388 6.34 -3.64 -19.77
C THR A 388 6.83 -4.08 -21.14
N ARG A 389 6.62 -5.32 -21.54
CA ARG A 389 7.08 -5.81 -22.85
C ARG A 389 6.19 -5.22 -23.94
N ASP A 390 6.71 -4.26 -24.70
CA ASP A 390 5.98 -3.56 -25.75
C ASP A 390 5.77 -4.45 -27.00
N TRP A 391 4.77 -4.12 -27.82
CA TRP A 391 4.39 -4.86 -29.03
C TRP A 391 4.76 -4.07 -30.27
N ALA A 392 5.03 -4.79 -31.36
CA ALA A 392 5.19 -4.23 -32.68
C ALA A 392 4.41 -5.04 -33.72
N PHE A 393 3.87 -4.32 -34.67
CA PHE A 393 3.16 -4.83 -35.83
C PHE A 393 3.79 -4.21 -37.08
N LEU A 394 4.02 -5.03 -38.09
CA LEU A 394 4.48 -4.62 -39.41
C LEU A 394 3.66 -5.31 -40.49
N SER A 395 3.12 -4.54 -41.42
CA SER A 395 2.50 -5.06 -42.63
C SER A 395 3.45 -5.01 -43.84
N ASP A 396 3.14 -5.79 -44.87
CA ASP A 396 3.89 -5.87 -46.12
C ASP A 396 3.89 -4.58 -46.95
N ASP A 397 2.87 -3.73 -46.74
CA ASP A 397 2.78 -2.38 -47.31
C ASP A 397 3.51 -1.31 -46.49
N GLY A 398 4.19 -1.69 -45.41
CA GLY A 398 5.07 -0.81 -44.63
C GLY A 398 4.36 0.01 -43.55
N ARG A 399 3.11 -0.31 -43.18
CA ARG A 399 2.48 0.24 -41.98
C ARG A 399 3.06 -0.39 -40.72
N ILE A 400 3.32 0.46 -39.73
CA ILE A 400 3.98 0.11 -38.48
C ILE A 400 3.07 0.56 -37.34
N PHE A 401 2.84 -0.33 -36.38
CA PHE A 401 2.21 0.03 -35.11
C PHE A 401 3.07 -0.51 -33.97
N VAL A 402 3.22 0.27 -32.91
CA VAL A 402 3.86 -0.14 -31.66
C VAL A 402 2.92 0.17 -30.50
N GLY A 403 2.87 -0.72 -29.51
CA GLY A 403 1.92 -0.62 -28.40
C GLY A 403 2.57 -0.90 -27.05
N SER A 404 2.09 -0.24 -26.01
CA SER A 404 2.58 -0.39 -24.63
C SER A 404 1.44 -0.54 -23.63
N LEU A 405 1.69 -1.28 -22.55
CA LEU A 405 0.78 -1.33 -21.38
C LEU A 405 0.94 -0.09 -20.49
N ARG A 406 1.95 0.75 -20.73
CA ARG A 406 2.18 1.98 -19.96
C ARG A 406 1.19 3.07 -20.37
N PRO A 407 0.69 3.87 -19.42
CA PRO A 407 -0.05 5.08 -19.74
C PRO A 407 0.76 6.01 -20.64
N PHE A 408 0.07 6.74 -21.52
CA PHE A 408 0.70 7.75 -22.36
C PHE A 408 1.25 8.88 -21.49
N SER A 409 2.55 9.14 -21.64
CA SER A 409 3.34 10.17 -20.96
C SER A 409 4.41 10.67 -21.94
N LEU A 410 5.10 11.78 -21.65
CA LEU A 410 6.20 12.25 -22.52
C LEU A 410 7.35 11.22 -22.59
N PRO A 411 7.78 10.58 -21.48
CA PRO A 411 8.73 9.46 -21.55
C PRO A 411 8.20 8.25 -22.34
N THR A 412 6.92 7.89 -22.16
CA THR A 412 6.31 6.79 -22.93
C THR A 412 6.30 7.13 -24.43
N LYS A 413 5.99 8.38 -24.79
CA LYS A 413 6.00 8.85 -26.18
C LYS A 413 7.39 8.68 -26.82
N ASP A 414 8.45 9.09 -26.11
CA ASP A 414 9.82 8.94 -26.60
C ASP A 414 10.19 7.46 -26.79
N ALA A 415 9.80 6.59 -25.84
CA ALA A 415 10.01 5.15 -25.96
C ALA A 415 9.28 4.56 -27.16
N LEU A 416 8.03 4.97 -27.41
CA LEU A 416 7.26 4.54 -28.58
C LEU A 416 7.90 4.99 -29.90
N LEU A 417 8.47 6.20 -29.96
CA LEU A 417 9.23 6.65 -31.13
C LEU A 417 10.49 5.82 -31.36
N GLU A 418 11.18 5.43 -30.29
CA GLU A 418 12.32 4.51 -30.39
C GLU A 418 11.89 3.13 -30.88
N ASP A 419 10.75 2.61 -30.43
CA ASP A 419 10.22 1.34 -30.88
C ASP A 419 9.81 1.39 -32.37
N LEU A 420 9.24 2.50 -32.84
CA LEU A 420 9.00 2.72 -34.28
C LEU A 420 10.32 2.67 -35.07
N ASP A 421 11.39 3.28 -34.55
CA ASP A 421 12.71 3.29 -35.20
C ASP A 421 13.31 1.88 -35.29
N ARG A 422 13.11 1.05 -34.26
CA ARG A 422 13.52 -0.36 -34.27
C ARG A 422 12.76 -1.18 -35.31
N VAL A 423 11.47 -0.92 -35.53
CA VAL A 423 10.74 -1.58 -36.63
C VAL A 423 11.30 -1.13 -37.98
N MET A 424 11.65 0.15 -38.13
CA MET A 424 12.30 0.65 -39.34
C MET A 424 13.68 0.02 -39.58
N ASP A 425 14.45 -0.30 -38.52
CA ASP A 425 15.69 -1.07 -38.63
C ASP A 425 15.46 -2.48 -39.21
N VAL A 426 14.37 -3.14 -38.83
CA VAL A 426 13.98 -4.43 -39.42
C VAL A 426 13.70 -4.26 -40.92
N ILE A 427 12.99 -3.19 -41.32
CA ILE A 427 12.70 -2.91 -42.73
C ILE A 427 13.99 -2.62 -43.51
N GLU A 428 14.92 -1.84 -42.94
CA GLU A 428 16.23 -1.57 -43.55
C GLU A 428 17.05 -2.87 -43.70
N ALA A 429 17.11 -3.69 -42.65
CA ALA A 429 17.80 -4.98 -42.68
C ALA A 429 17.15 -5.98 -43.66
N ALA A 430 15.85 -5.83 -43.95
CA ALA A 430 15.12 -6.58 -44.98
C ALA A 430 15.40 -6.07 -46.41
N GLY A 431 16.38 -5.18 -46.60
CA GLY A 431 16.88 -4.75 -47.89
C GLY A 431 16.27 -3.44 -48.41
N ALA A 432 15.50 -2.72 -47.57
CA ALA A 432 15.01 -1.40 -47.92
C ALA A 432 16.11 -0.33 -47.84
N ASN A 433 16.01 0.72 -48.65
CA ASN A 433 16.87 1.90 -48.52
C ASN A 433 16.18 2.95 -47.62
N VAL A 434 16.34 2.81 -46.31
CA VAL A 434 15.72 3.70 -45.32
C VAL A 434 16.64 4.88 -45.03
N SER A 435 16.46 5.98 -45.75
CA SER A 435 17.28 7.18 -45.54
C SER A 435 16.93 7.90 -44.22
N PRO A 436 17.83 8.74 -43.66
CA PRO A 436 17.51 9.59 -42.51
C PRO A 436 16.29 10.50 -42.75
N TYR A 437 16.07 10.92 -44.01
CA TYR A 437 14.87 11.67 -44.39
C TYR A 437 13.60 10.83 -44.26
N ASN A 438 13.64 9.55 -44.65
CA ASN A 438 12.49 8.65 -44.53
C ASN A 438 12.14 8.45 -43.04
N ARG A 439 13.14 8.19 -42.19
CA ARG A 439 12.95 8.04 -40.74
C ARG A 439 12.37 9.29 -40.10
N SER A 440 12.93 10.46 -40.42
CA SER A 440 12.42 11.73 -39.91
C SER A 440 11.00 12.01 -40.39
N THR A 441 10.66 11.68 -41.64
CA THR A 441 9.30 11.86 -42.17
C THR A 441 8.31 10.93 -41.46
N ALA A 442 8.67 9.65 -41.28
CA ALA A 442 7.84 8.67 -40.60
C ALA A 442 7.61 9.01 -39.12
N THR A 443 8.65 9.39 -38.40
CA THR A 443 8.55 9.80 -36.97
C THR A 443 7.77 11.10 -36.79
N ASN A 444 7.93 12.08 -37.69
CA ASN A 444 7.14 13.33 -37.66
C ASN A 444 5.67 13.13 -38.04
N ALA A 445 5.37 12.09 -38.81
CA ALA A 445 4.02 11.70 -39.20
C ALA A 445 3.39 10.69 -38.22
N ALA A 446 4.09 10.34 -37.13
CA ALA A 446 3.59 9.35 -36.19
C ALA A 446 2.28 9.81 -35.53
N GLU A 447 1.27 8.96 -35.59
CA GLU A 447 0.06 9.07 -34.78
C GLU A 447 0.30 8.34 -33.48
N PHE A 448 -0.10 8.93 -32.36
CA PHE A 448 0.00 8.36 -31.03
C PHE A 448 -1.36 7.87 -30.55
N TYR A 449 -1.35 6.98 -29.57
CA TYR A 449 -2.56 6.40 -29.01
C TYR A 449 -2.55 6.53 -27.49
N ALA A 450 -3.69 6.92 -26.92
CA ALA A 450 -3.93 7.05 -25.49
C ALA A 450 -5.43 6.78 -25.17
N PRO A 451 -5.79 6.35 -23.96
CA PRO A 451 -7.17 5.98 -23.64
C PRO A 451 -8.11 7.20 -23.67
N VAL A 452 -7.55 8.39 -23.40
CA VAL A 452 -8.23 9.68 -23.54
C VAL A 452 -7.59 10.39 -24.75
N PRO A 453 -8.33 10.60 -25.86
CA PRO A 453 -7.81 11.34 -27.01
C PRO A 453 -7.66 12.84 -26.70
N GLY A 454 -6.95 13.57 -27.55
CA GLY A 454 -6.84 15.04 -27.46
C GLY A 454 -6.04 15.58 -26.26
N VAL A 455 -5.35 14.72 -25.49
CA VAL A 455 -4.63 15.14 -24.28
C VAL A 455 -3.20 15.62 -24.52
N TYR A 456 -2.60 15.35 -25.68
CA TYR A 456 -1.22 15.72 -26.02
C TYR A 456 -1.21 16.91 -26.97
N HIS A 457 -0.39 17.90 -26.63
CA HIS A 457 -0.34 19.19 -27.29
C HIS A 457 1.10 19.50 -27.63
N GLN A 458 1.38 19.80 -28.90
CA GLN A 458 2.71 20.21 -29.34
C GLN A 458 2.66 21.56 -30.06
N ILE A 459 3.48 22.50 -29.63
CA ILE A 459 3.75 23.74 -30.35
C ILE A 459 5.19 23.69 -30.85
N SER A 460 5.38 24.02 -32.13
CA SER A 460 6.72 24.18 -32.71
C SER A 460 6.82 25.55 -33.36
N TYR A 461 7.87 26.29 -33.03
CA TYR A 461 8.11 27.62 -33.58
C TYR A 461 9.58 27.77 -33.98
N SER A 462 9.83 28.12 -35.24
CA SER A 462 11.19 28.39 -35.73
C SER A 462 11.52 29.87 -35.63
N PHE A 463 12.73 30.17 -35.16
CA PHE A 463 13.23 31.51 -34.92
C PHE A 463 14.72 31.60 -35.27
N GLY A 464 15.24 32.81 -35.44
CA GLY A 464 16.67 33.05 -35.73
C GLY A 464 17.22 34.32 -35.09
N ALA A 465 16.49 34.86 -34.11
CA ALA A 465 16.84 36.03 -33.32
C ALA A 465 16.08 35.96 -31.98
N ASP A 466 16.48 36.78 -31.02
CA ASP A 466 15.79 36.92 -29.73
C ASP A 466 14.29 37.18 -29.91
N PHE A 467 13.48 36.58 -29.05
CA PHE A 467 12.02 36.68 -29.11
C PHE A 467 11.39 36.72 -27.73
N ASP A 468 10.18 37.30 -27.69
CA ASP A 468 9.24 37.26 -26.58
C ASP A 468 7.87 36.84 -27.12
N LEU A 469 7.38 35.68 -26.68
CA LEU A 469 6.08 35.12 -27.07
C LEU A 469 5.28 34.76 -25.83
N VAL A 470 3.96 34.73 -25.96
CA VAL A 470 3.05 34.35 -24.88
C VAL A 470 2.46 32.98 -25.21
N LEU A 471 2.70 32.01 -24.34
CA LEU A 471 2.06 30.71 -24.33
C LEU A 471 0.76 30.81 -23.53
N VAL A 472 -0.37 30.51 -24.16
CA VAL A 472 -1.67 30.35 -23.51
C VAL A 472 -1.85 28.87 -23.17
N VAL A 473 -1.90 28.58 -21.89
CA VAL A 473 -2.27 27.28 -21.34
C VAL A 473 -3.77 27.31 -21.04
N PRO A 474 -4.58 26.44 -21.68
CA PRO A 474 -6.01 26.42 -21.46
C PRO A 474 -6.36 26.00 -20.04
N ASN A 475 -7.61 26.23 -19.64
CA ASN A 475 -8.13 25.84 -18.33
C ASN A 475 -8.34 24.31 -18.25
N SER A 476 -7.23 23.56 -18.13
CA SER A 476 -7.18 22.12 -17.96
C SER A 476 -6.00 21.75 -17.07
N THR A 477 -6.07 20.60 -16.40
CA THR A 477 -4.95 20.13 -15.55
C THR A 477 -3.81 19.64 -16.43
N VAL A 478 -2.68 20.35 -16.43
CA VAL A 478 -1.43 19.91 -17.07
C VAL A 478 -0.78 18.84 -16.18
N ARG A 479 -0.63 17.62 -16.70
CA ARG A 479 0.01 16.50 -16.01
C ARG A 479 1.52 16.48 -16.21
N GLU A 480 1.95 16.80 -17.42
CA GLU A 480 3.35 16.87 -17.81
C GLU A 480 3.52 17.97 -18.85
N ALA A 481 4.59 18.74 -18.78
CA ALA A 481 4.99 19.63 -19.85
C ALA A 481 6.51 19.72 -19.93
N ARG A 482 7.03 19.83 -21.15
CA ARG A 482 8.45 20.04 -21.40
C ARG A 482 8.70 21.04 -22.51
N LEU A 483 9.87 21.65 -22.47
CA LEU A 483 10.38 22.54 -23.50
C LEU A 483 11.71 21.99 -24.00
N SER A 484 11.85 21.89 -25.31
CA SER A 484 13.10 21.50 -25.97
C SER A 484 13.40 22.45 -27.12
N VAL A 485 14.68 22.55 -27.48
CA VAL A 485 15.13 23.37 -28.60
C VAL A 485 16.11 22.59 -29.45
N VAL A 486 15.87 22.61 -30.76
CA VAL A 486 16.72 21.97 -31.77
C VAL A 486 17.09 22.97 -32.85
N GLY A 487 18.35 22.94 -33.30
CA GLY A 487 18.81 23.80 -34.38
C GLY A 487 20.24 23.51 -34.79
N GLN A 488 20.73 24.28 -35.75
CA GLN A 488 22.14 24.28 -36.13
C GLN A 488 22.79 25.54 -35.62
N GLU A 489 23.94 25.38 -34.98
CA GLU A 489 24.82 26.49 -34.64
C GLU A 489 25.89 26.54 -35.74
N MET A 490 26.00 27.66 -36.45
CA MET A 490 26.93 27.83 -37.57
C MET A 490 28.16 28.66 -37.18
N ASP A 491 28.18 29.29 -36.00
CA ASP A 491 29.29 30.09 -35.51
C ASP A 491 30.51 29.24 -35.09
N ARG A 492 31.34 28.95 -36.09
CA ARG A 492 32.51 28.06 -36.01
C ARG A 492 33.71 28.64 -35.26
N PHE A 493 33.72 29.95 -35.00
CA PHE A 493 34.87 30.68 -34.45
C PHE A 493 34.44 31.95 -33.71
N GLY A 494 33.98 31.84 -32.46
CA GLY A 494 33.52 33.04 -31.75
C GLY A 494 33.31 32.94 -30.25
N GLY A 495 33.13 31.75 -29.68
CA GLY A 495 32.90 31.61 -28.23
C GLY A 495 31.49 32.04 -27.81
N VAL A 496 30.96 31.32 -26.83
CA VAL A 496 29.63 31.42 -26.20
C VAL A 496 28.43 31.19 -27.14
N ALA A 497 28.24 29.93 -27.55
CA ALA A 497 26.87 29.42 -27.66
C ALA A 497 26.32 29.37 -26.23
N ASP A 498 25.74 30.49 -25.80
CA ASP A 498 25.06 30.69 -24.52
C ASP A 498 23.60 31.05 -24.82
N GLN A 499 22.95 30.31 -25.73
CA GLN A 499 21.53 30.55 -25.99
C GLN A 499 20.74 30.18 -24.75
N GLU A 500 19.89 31.09 -24.28
CA GLU A 500 19.16 30.95 -23.03
C GLU A 500 17.65 31.02 -23.28
N TYR A 501 16.92 30.08 -22.67
CA TYR A 501 15.47 29.97 -22.79
C TYR A 501 14.81 30.14 -21.43
N TYR A 502 13.76 30.95 -21.38
CA TYR A 502 13.07 31.32 -20.16
C TYR A 502 11.56 31.13 -20.27
N VAL A 503 10.93 30.79 -19.15
CA VAL A 503 9.47 30.78 -18.93
C VAL A 503 9.18 31.66 -17.73
N ASP A 504 8.39 32.73 -17.91
CA ASP A 504 8.09 33.74 -16.87
C ASP A 504 9.34 34.25 -16.15
N ASP A 505 10.36 34.61 -16.94
CA ASP A 505 11.68 35.06 -16.48
C ASP A 505 12.49 34.01 -15.67
N VAL A 506 12.01 32.77 -15.55
CA VAL A 506 12.74 31.64 -14.98
C VAL A 506 13.53 30.94 -16.08
N TYR A 507 14.85 30.80 -15.89
CA TYR A 507 15.70 30.04 -16.80
C TYR A 507 15.31 28.56 -16.78
N VAL A 508 15.00 27.98 -17.95
CA VAL A 508 14.57 26.58 -18.06
C VAL A 508 15.60 25.69 -18.74
N THR A 509 16.21 26.16 -19.82
CA THR A 509 17.26 25.42 -20.55
C THR A 509 18.08 26.36 -21.42
N GLY A 510 19.16 25.86 -21.96
CA GLY A 510 20.05 26.55 -22.86
C GLY A 510 20.85 25.56 -23.70
N CYS A 511 21.41 26.05 -24.80
CA CYS A 511 22.44 25.30 -25.52
C CYS A 511 23.79 25.73 -24.98
N GLU A 512 24.44 24.87 -24.21
CA GLU A 512 25.84 25.05 -23.82
C GLU A 512 26.79 24.47 -24.87
N PHE A 513 27.95 25.09 -25.04
CA PHE A 513 28.98 24.62 -25.95
C PHE A 513 29.55 23.25 -25.52
N HIS A 514 29.16 22.16 -26.21
CA HIS A 514 29.77 20.84 -26.01
C HIS A 514 31.10 20.71 -26.80
N ALA A 515 32.16 20.35 -26.07
CA ALA A 515 33.51 20.20 -26.61
C ALA A 515 33.62 19.04 -27.63
N PHE A 516 34.53 19.23 -28.59
CA PHE A 516 34.92 18.40 -29.73
C PHE A 516 34.71 16.86 -29.64
N PRO A 517 34.35 16.17 -30.75
CA PRO A 517 34.22 16.67 -32.12
C PRO A 517 32.86 17.32 -32.43
N TRP A 518 32.91 18.50 -33.02
CA TRP A 518 31.76 19.38 -33.27
C TRP A 518 31.06 19.01 -34.59
N ASN A 519 29.76 18.77 -34.55
CA ASN A 519 28.93 18.45 -35.72
C ASN A 519 28.00 19.60 -36.16
N GLY A 520 28.04 20.76 -35.48
CA GLY A 520 27.25 21.96 -35.82
C GLY A 520 25.79 21.93 -35.39
N TYR A 521 25.40 21.01 -34.50
CA TYR A 521 24.04 20.93 -33.96
C TYR A 521 23.99 21.47 -32.53
N CYS A 522 23.00 22.31 -32.24
CA CYS A 522 22.61 22.69 -30.88
C CYS A 522 21.29 21.96 -30.54
N THR A 523 21.34 21.21 -29.45
CA THR A 523 20.17 20.55 -28.86
C THR A 523 20.22 20.88 -27.39
N ALA A 524 19.34 21.78 -26.95
CA ALA A 524 19.25 22.13 -25.54
C ALA A 524 18.75 20.93 -24.75
N GLU A 525 19.17 20.78 -23.49
CA GLU A 525 18.60 19.75 -22.63
C GLU A 525 17.08 19.94 -22.52
N MET A 526 16.33 18.84 -22.51
CA MET A 526 14.89 18.90 -22.34
C MET A 526 14.56 19.42 -20.95
N ALA A 527 13.89 20.58 -20.87
CA ALA A 527 13.44 21.16 -19.61
C ALA A 527 12.05 20.66 -19.24
N GLU A 528 11.91 20.12 -18.04
CA GLU A 528 10.60 19.88 -17.41
C GLU A 528 10.02 21.22 -16.95
N ILE A 529 8.82 21.57 -17.41
CA ILE A 529 8.19 22.87 -17.13
C ILE A 529 6.79 22.75 -16.52
N THR A 530 6.33 21.55 -16.16
CA THR A 530 4.95 21.28 -15.69
C THR A 530 4.54 22.20 -14.55
N GLY A 531 5.43 22.38 -13.56
CA GLY A 531 5.17 23.23 -12.40
C GLY A 531 5.23 24.75 -12.68
N ILE A 532 5.74 25.15 -13.84
CA ILE A 532 5.98 26.55 -14.24
C ILE A 532 4.88 27.05 -15.18
N VAL A 533 4.16 26.15 -15.87
CA VAL A 533 3.08 26.49 -16.81
C VAL A 533 1.70 25.96 -16.36
N PRO A 534 1.16 26.41 -15.20
CA PRO A 534 -0.24 26.16 -14.86
C PRO A 534 -1.22 26.78 -15.88
N PRO A 535 -2.53 26.57 -15.78
CA PRO A 535 -3.49 27.29 -16.63
C PRO A 535 -3.33 28.81 -16.55
N GLY A 536 -3.14 29.46 -17.71
CA GLY A 536 -2.86 30.89 -17.79
C GLY A 536 -1.99 31.30 -18.98
N ASP A 537 -1.59 32.57 -18.98
CA ASP A 537 -0.68 33.15 -19.97
C ASP A 537 0.75 33.17 -19.39
N HIS A 538 1.71 32.61 -20.13
CA HIS A 538 3.11 32.49 -19.73
C HIS A 538 4.04 33.12 -20.77
N LEU A 539 5.00 33.91 -20.33
CA LEU A 539 5.99 34.53 -21.23
C LEU A 539 7.11 33.52 -21.54
N ILE A 540 7.25 33.18 -22.82
CA ILE A 540 8.35 32.36 -23.35
C ILE A 540 9.35 33.28 -24.05
N SER A 541 10.61 33.21 -23.64
CA SER A 541 11.66 34.10 -24.15
C SER A 541 12.89 33.34 -24.60
N GLY A 542 13.44 33.71 -25.75
CA GLY A 542 14.78 33.29 -26.21
C GLY A 542 15.74 34.48 -26.19
N ARG A 543 16.96 34.27 -25.70
CA ARG A 543 18.02 35.28 -25.60
C ARG A 543 19.33 34.78 -26.20
N LYS A 544 20.12 35.72 -26.72
CA LYS A 544 21.43 35.46 -27.35
C LYS A 544 21.32 34.52 -28.55
N ILE A 545 20.23 34.64 -29.32
CA ILE A 545 20.02 33.81 -30.51
C ILE A 545 20.63 34.47 -31.74
N THR A 546 21.58 33.78 -32.36
CA THR A 546 22.31 34.23 -33.56
C THR A 546 22.00 33.39 -34.81
N ASP A 547 21.52 32.16 -34.61
CA ASP A 547 21.31 31.17 -35.67
C ASP A 547 19.88 30.58 -35.67
N PRO A 548 19.43 29.95 -36.78
CA PRO A 548 18.11 29.34 -36.89
C PRO A 548 17.91 28.13 -35.95
N HIS A 549 16.91 28.24 -35.08
CA HIS A 549 16.51 27.20 -34.12
C HIS A 549 14.99 27.00 -34.16
N THR A 550 14.52 25.89 -33.59
CA THR A 550 13.11 25.59 -33.40
C THR A 550 12.86 25.17 -31.97
N ILE A 551 11.96 25.89 -31.30
CA ILE A 551 11.47 25.58 -29.95
C ILE A 551 10.29 24.65 -30.09
N ILE A 552 10.26 23.61 -29.27
CA ILE A 552 9.20 22.62 -29.21
C ILE A 552 8.70 22.58 -27.77
N ILE A 553 7.43 22.94 -27.59
CA ILE A 553 6.74 22.88 -26.30
C ILE A 553 5.75 21.73 -26.40
N GLU A 554 5.84 20.79 -25.46
CA GLU A 554 4.95 19.65 -25.38
C GLU A 554 4.24 19.65 -24.04
N ALA A 555 2.95 19.34 -24.04
CA ALA A 555 2.16 19.22 -22.83
C ALA A 555 1.19 18.03 -22.92
N ILE A 556 1.00 17.35 -21.81
CA ILE A 556 -0.03 16.34 -21.60
C ILE A 556 -1.00 16.86 -20.56
N THR A 557 -2.28 16.85 -20.90
CA THR A 557 -3.39 17.30 -20.05
C THR A 557 -4.14 16.10 -19.47
N ALA A 558 -4.90 16.32 -18.41
CA ALA A 558 -5.72 15.27 -17.82
C ALA A 558 -6.93 14.86 -18.69
N GLU A 559 -7.39 15.80 -19.52
CA GLU A 559 -8.54 15.70 -20.41
C GLU A 559 -8.35 16.68 -21.58
N GLU A 560 -9.05 16.43 -22.69
CA GLU A 560 -9.05 17.33 -23.84
C GLU A 560 -9.54 18.74 -23.42
N PRO A 561 -8.71 19.78 -23.54
CA PRO A 561 -9.10 21.11 -23.11
C PRO A 561 -10.15 21.73 -24.05
N GLU A 562 -11.11 22.50 -23.50
CA GLU A 562 -12.12 23.21 -24.31
C GLU A 562 -11.52 24.24 -25.28
N LYS A 563 -10.28 24.70 -25.01
CA LYS A 563 -9.53 25.64 -25.84
C LYS A 563 -8.16 25.06 -26.15
N GLU A 564 -7.65 25.38 -27.33
CA GLU A 564 -6.33 24.95 -27.75
C GLU A 564 -5.21 25.70 -27.00
N PHE A 565 -4.08 25.02 -26.81
CA PHE A 565 -2.82 25.68 -26.48
C PHE A 565 -2.42 26.61 -27.64
N PHE A 566 -1.88 27.77 -27.29
CA PHE A 566 -1.62 28.80 -28.28
C PHE A 566 -0.35 29.59 -28.00
N LEU A 567 0.49 29.82 -29.01
CA LEU A 567 1.68 30.67 -28.89
C LEU A 567 1.55 31.91 -29.78
N TYR A 568 1.68 33.09 -29.18
CA TYR A 568 1.45 34.36 -29.89
C TYR A 568 2.44 35.46 -29.54
N SER A 569 2.64 36.41 -30.47
CA SER A 569 3.40 37.63 -30.20
C SER A 569 2.50 38.68 -29.54
N ARG A 570 3.02 39.47 -28.58
CA ARG A 570 2.23 40.49 -27.85
C ARG A 570 1.52 41.53 -28.73
N ASP A 571 1.96 41.71 -29.97
CA ASP A 571 1.32 42.58 -30.96
C ASP A 571 0.11 41.92 -31.68
N TYR A 572 -0.20 40.65 -31.35
CA TYR A 572 -1.25 39.80 -31.92
C TYR A 572 -1.22 39.69 -33.45
N ARG A 573 -0.09 40.00 -34.10
CA ARG A 573 0.01 40.08 -35.56
C ARG A 573 1.19 39.34 -36.15
N SER A 574 2.30 39.27 -35.42
CA SER A 574 3.57 38.76 -35.95
C SER A 574 3.71 37.24 -35.82
N VAL A 575 3.15 36.64 -34.77
CA VAL A 575 3.18 35.20 -34.51
C VAL A 575 1.82 34.74 -33.99
N TRP A 576 1.27 33.71 -34.63
CA TRP A 576 0.04 33.01 -34.23
C TRP A 576 0.21 31.52 -34.57
N VAL A 577 0.65 30.73 -33.58
CA VAL A 577 0.91 29.27 -33.73
C VAL A 577 0.00 28.47 -32.79
N PRO A 578 -1.04 27.78 -33.32
CA PRO A 578 -1.83 26.86 -32.53
C PRO A 578 -1.06 25.56 -32.28
N ALA A 579 -1.36 24.89 -31.17
CA ALA A 579 -0.83 23.56 -30.93
C ALA A 579 -1.37 22.54 -31.92
N LYS A 580 -0.53 21.58 -32.30
CA LYS A 580 -0.95 20.33 -32.90
C LYS A 580 -1.42 19.42 -31.78
N THR A 581 -2.73 19.22 -31.68
CA THR A 581 -3.39 18.46 -30.61
C THR A 581 -3.94 17.11 -31.08
N ASN A 582 -3.98 16.89 -32.40
CA ASN A 582 -4.79 15.84 -33.03
C ASN A 582 -4.05 14.50 -33.24
N ALA A 583 -2.86 14.34 -32.68
CA ALA A 583 -2.09 13.12 -32.87
C ALA A 583 -2.52 11.97 -31.95
N LEU A 584 -3.58 12.11 -31.14
CA LEU A 584 -4.01 11.07 -30.19
C LEU A 584 -5.33 10.41 -30.58
N ARG A 585 -5.26 9.10 -30.84
CA ARG A 585 -6.40 8.20 -31.02
C ARG A 585 -6.46 7.19 -29.87
N THR A 586 -7.49 6.36 -29.83
CA THR A 586 -7.64 5.33 -28.79
C THR A 586 -6.88 4.05 -29.14
N PRO A 587 -6.31 3.31 -28.16
CA PRO A 587 -5.71 2.00 -28.42
C PRO A 587 -6.68 1.00 -29.09
N ALA A 588 -8.00 1.16 -28.90
CA ALA A 588 -9.01 0.37 -29.60
C ALA A 588 -9.02 0.64 -31.11
N GLU A 589 -8.86 1.90 -31.54
CA GLU A 589 -8.71 2.26 -32.95
C GLU A 589 -7.42 1.70 -33.54
N MET A 590 -6.32 1.73 -32.77
CA MET A 590 -5.04 1.12 -33.17
C MET A 590 -5.20 -0.38 -33.48
N ILE A 591 -5.86 -1.10 -32.55
CA ILE A 591 -6.13 -2.53 -32.71
C ILE A 591 -7.03 -2.78 -33.91
N TRP A 592 -8.06 -1.96 -34.11
CA TRP A 592 -8.94 -2.07 -35.27
C TRP A 592 -8.17 -1.97 -36.58
N GLU A 593 -7.33 -0.93 -36.75
CA GLU A 593 -6.55 -0.73 -37.97
C GLU A 593 -5.50 -1.82 -38.22
N ALA A 594 -4.84 -2.28 -37.15
CA ALA A 594 -3.93 -3.41 -37.25
C ALA A 594 -4.70 -4.69 -37.64
N SER A 595 -5.88 -4.92 -37.08
CA SER A 595 -6.69 -6.12 -37.34
C SER A 595 -7.24 -6.17 -38.77
N GLU A 596 -7.74 -5.06 -39.32
CA GLU A 596 -8.18 -5.01 -40.74
C GLU A 596 -7.06 -5.43 -41.70
N THR A 597 -5.80 -5.24 -41.30
CA THR A 597 -4.62 -5.61 -42.09
C THR A 597 -4.26 -7.09 -41.96
N MET A 598 -4.64 -7.73 -40.86
CA MET A 598 -4.45 -9.17 -40.65
C MET A 598 -5.56 -10.04 -41.28
N GLY A 599 -6.69 -9.45 -41.66
CA GLY A 599 -7.85 -10.15 -42.22
C GLY A 599 -8.70 -10.79 -41.12
#